data_AF-A0A368YK60-F1
#
_entry.id   AF-A0A368YK60-F1
#
_cell.length_a   1.000
_cell.length_b   1.000
_cell.length_c   1.000
_cell.angle_alpha   90.00
_cell.angle_beta   90.00
_cell.angle_gamma   90.00
#
_symmetry.space_group_name_H-M   'P 1'
#
loop_
_entity.id
_entity.type
_entity.pdbx_description
1 polymer ?
#
loop_
_entity_poly.entity_id
_entity_poly.type
_entity_poly.pdbx_seq_one_letter_code
_entity_poly.pdbx_strand_id
1 'polypeptide(L)'
;MPSSTAEKSRKPWRLPIIIGALIILAGVIYTGGWYYLANQLESRVATNIAAFKQQGIDATCENAKASGYPLRVGLDCSNVGWVDRAKNISITAGAFRSAAQIYDPLKIVSSVEGPAAVDVPGAPPLDVKWEHLATSVRLDKPLPKQLSIEGSNVMVNERGNASNPVPFAVMQTGKLEFNTAQPQMDIALSFDKLKIADNIVLDRPLPELTGAADVQLANGFALLAKPERDLSVLRGQTGTLRKVELSFEDGSGIAISGPFSVADDGRISGDFKVTMRNPEGVAKVMQGIFPEAGNTISTVVQAMAFVPKDASGAPTLPITVKNGKMSVGFIGIGRLPAL
;
A
#
# COMPACT_ATOMS: atom_id res chain seq x y z
N MET A 1 -62.47 -47.69 39.78
CA MET A 1 -61.94 -46.37 39.35
C MET A 1 -60.45 -46.55 39.10
N PRO A 2 -59.97 -46.39 37.86
CA PRO A 2 -58.65 -46.85 37.46
C PRO A 2 -57.55 -45.89 37.92
N SER A 3 -56.42 -46.50 38.21
CA SER A 3 -55.20 -45.99 38.80
C SER A 3 -54.49 -44.99 37.90
N SER A 4 -54.07 -43.86 38.46
CA SER A 4 -53.09 -42.95 37.84
C SER A 4 -51.75 -43.68 37.72
N THR A 5 -51.32 -43.93 36.48
CA THR A 5 -50.00 -44.50 36.20
C THR A 5 -49.02 -43.35 36.06
N ALA A 6 -48.16 -43.16 37.07
CA ALA A 6 -47.08 -42.19 37.00
C ALA A 6 -46.05 -42.63 35.95
N GLU A 7 -46.01 -41.92 34.83
CA GLU A 7 -45.03 -42.13 33.76
C GLU A 7 -43.64 -41.72 34.27
N LYS A 8 -42.82 -42.72 34.58
CA LYS A 8 -41.46 -42.54 35.09
C LYS A 8 -40.56 -42.08 33.93
N SER A 9 -40.45 -40.76 33.74
CA SER A 9 -39.46 -40.15 32.84
C SER A 9 -38.05 -40.58 33.24
N ARG A 10 -37.51 -41.59 32.53
CA ARG A 10 -36.12 -42.03 32.67
C ARG A 10 -35.24 -40.96 32.04
N LYS A 11 -34.77 -40.00 32.86
CA LYS A 11 -33.73 -39.05 32.49
C LYS A 11 -32.54 -39.82 31.90
N PRO A 12 -32.17 -39.63 30.61
CA PRO A 12 -31.19 -40.48 29.96
C PRO A 12 -29.78 -40.10 30.43
N TRP A 13 -29.32 -40.72 31.53
CA TRP A 13 -27.99 -40.49 32.11
C TRP A 13 -26.82 -40.81 31.14
N ARG A 14 -27.08 -41.56 30.06
CA ARG A 14 -26.11 -41.86 29.00
C ARG A 14 -25.98 -40.77 27.93
N LEU A 15 -26.98 -39.88 27.81
CA LEU A 15 -26.96 -38.80 26.83
C LEU A 15 -25.78 -37.83 27.01
N PRO A 16 -25.43 -37.35 28.22
CA PRO A 16 -24.26 -36.48 28.40
C PRO A 16 -22.92 -37.19 28.10
N ILE A 17 -22.84 -38.51 28.33
CA ILE A 17 -21.63 -39.30 28.04
C ILE A 17 -21.45 -39.46 26.52
N ILE A 18 -22.53 -39.77 25.79
CA ILE A 18 -22.50 -39.87 24.33
C ILE A 18 -22.16 -38.52 23.69
N ILE A 19 -22.77 -37.44 24.20
CA ILE A 19 -22.46 -36.07 23.75
C ILE A 19 -20.99 -35.74 24.04
N GLY A 20 -20.49 -36.03 25.23
CA GLY A 20 -19.08 -35.83 25.59
C GLY A 20 -18.13 -36.62 24.69
N ALA A 21 -18.42 -37.89 24.42
CA ALA A 21 -17.63 -38.72 23.51
C ALA A 21 -17.64 -38.20 22.06
N LEU A 22 -18.80 -37.73 21.57
CA LEU A 22 -18.91 -37.11 20.24
C LEU A 22 -18.13 -35.81 20.14
N ILE A 23 -18.15 -34.97 21.18
CA ILE A 23 -17.36 -33.72 21.23
C ILE A 23 -15.86 -34.03 21.19
N ILE A 24 -15.42 -35.03 21.97
CA ILE A 24 -14.02 -35.48 21.96
C ILE A 24 -13.64 -36.00 20.57
N LEU A 25 -14.48 -36.87 19.97
CA LEU A 25 -14.24 -37.40 18.63
C LEU A 25 -14.16 -36.29 17.58
N ALA A 26 -15.09 -35.33 17.62
CA ALA A 26 -15.06 -34.17 16.73
C ALA A 26 -13.79 -33.33 16.92
N GLY A 27 -13.35 -33.13 18.17
CA GLY A 27 -12.10 -32.46 18.49
C GLY A 27 -10.86 -33.17 17.92
N VAL A 28 -10.81 -34.51 18.01
CA VAL A 28 -9.71 -35.31 17.44
C VAL A 28 -9.70 -35.24 15.92
N ILE A 29 -10.86 -35.40 15.27
CA ILE A 29 -10.99 -35.28 13.80
C ILE A 29 -10.58 -33.89 13.34
N TYR A 30 -11.05 -32.85 14.03
CA TYR A 30 -10.70 -31.46 13.72
C TYR A 30 -9.19 -31.21 13.86
N THR A 31 -8.60 -31.68 14.95
CA THR A 31 -7.15 -31.57 15.21
C THR A 31 -6.37 -32.28 14.09
N GLY A 32 -6.74 -33.51 13.75
CA GLY A 32 -6.12 -34.27 12.66
C GLY A 32 -6.24 -33.56 11.30
N GLY A 33 -7.42 -33.03 10.98
CA GLY A 33 -7.65 -32.25 9.77
C GLY A 33 -6.82 -30.97 9.70
N TRP A 34 -6.67 -30.25 10.82
CA TRP A 34 -5.84 -29.05 10.89
C TRP A 34 -4.36 -29.36 10.65
N TYR A 35 -3.80 -30.38 11.31
CA TYR A 35 -2.40 -30.78 11.10
C TYR A 35 -2.14 -31.31 9.67
N TYR A 36 -3.12 -31.96 9.06
CA TYR A 36 -3.03 -32.35 7.64
C TYR A 36 -2.94 -31.12 6.71
N LEU A 37 -3.79 -30.11 6.92
CA LEU A 37 -3.74 -28.86 6.16
C LEU A 37 -2.45 -28.09 6.40
N ALA A 38 -1.96 -28.06 7.64
CA ALA A 38 -0.68 -27.46 8.03
C ALA A 38 0.49 -28.07 7.24
N ASN A 39 0.61 -29.40 7.23
CA ASN A 39 1.65 -30.10 6.48
C ASN A 39 1.53 -29.86 4.96
N GLN A 40 0.30 -29.81 4.43
CA GLN A 40 0.08 -29.55 3.01
C GLN A 40 0.48 -28.12 2.61
N LEU A 41 0.28 -27.14 3.49
CA LEU A 41 0.70 -25.77 3.30
C LEU A 41 2.23 -25.68 3.24
N GLU A 42 2.93 -26.24 4.22
CA GLU A 42 4.40 -26.26 4.27
C GLU A 42 5.00 -26.91 3.02
N SER A 43 4.47 -28.07 2.60
CA SER A 43 4.91 -28.78 1.39
C SER A 43 4.70 -27.96 0.11
N ARG A 44 3.56 -27.28 -0.02
CA ARG A 44 3.27 -26.42 -1.18
C ARG A 44 4.17 -25.18 -1.22
N VAL A 45 4.42 -24.57 -0.07
CA VAL A 45 5.34 -23.44 0.04
C VAL A 45 6.76 -23.84 -0.38
N ALA A 46 7.27 -24.96 0.13
CA ALA A 46 8.58 -25.49 -0.25
C ALA A 46 8.67 -25.76 -1.76
N THR A 47 7.62 -26.34 -2.35
CA THR A 47 7.56 -26.62 -3.80
C THR A 47 7.55 -25.33 -4.63
N ASN A 48 6.77 -24.32 -4.22
CA ASN A 48 6.70 -23.05 -4.93
C ASN A 48 8.01 -22.26 -4.83
N ILE A 49 8.66 -22.27 -3.66
CA ILE A 49 10.00 -21.69 -3.48
C ILE A 49 11.02 -22.36 -4.42
N ALA A 50 11.00 -23.70 -4.49
CA ALA A 50 11.87 -24.44 -5.41
C ALA A 50 11.59 -24.10 -6.89
N ALA A 51 10.33 -23.85 -7.26
CA ALA A 51 9.95 -23.41 -8.60
C ALA A 51 10.50 -22.02 -8.94
N PHE A 52 10.48 -21.05 -8.01
CA PHE A 52 11.10 -19.74 -8.22
C PHE A 52 12.61 -19.84 -8.46
N LYS A 53 13.28 -20.77 -7.77
CA LYS A 53 14.71 -21.01 -7.98
C LYS A 53 15.03 -21.44 -9.42
N GLN A 54 14.14 -22.20 -10.06
CA GLN A 54 14.28 -22.58 -11.48
C GLN A 54 14.12 -21.37 -12.42
N GLN A 55 13.43 -20.32 -11.99
CA GLN A 55 13.27 -19.06 -12.72
C GLN A 55 14.38 -18.04 -12.40
N GLY A 56 15.42 -18.44 -11.65
CA GLY A 56 16.56 -17.58 -11.28
C GLY A 56 16.33 -16.70 -10.06
N ILE A 57 15.20 -16.86 -9.36
CA ILE A 57 14.82 -16.10 -8.17
C ILE A 57 15.01 -16.99 -6.93
N ASP A 58 15.92 -16.59 -6.03
CA ASP A 58 16.14 -17.25 -4.75
C ASP A 58 15.21 -16.66 -3.70
N ALA A 59 14.02 -17.26 -3.54
CA ALA A 59 13.09 -16.94 -2.47
C ALA A 59 13.41 -17.82 -1.25
N THR A 60 13.55 -17.22 -0.06
CA THR A 60 13.84 -17.95 1.18
C THR A 60 12.77 -17.65 2.22
N CYS A 61 12.27 -18.70 2.87
CA CYS A 61 11.49 -18.63 4.11
C CYS A 61 12.12 -19.61 5.08
N GLU A 62 12.90 -19.08 6.02
CA GLU A 62 13.66 -19.88 6.97
C GLU A 62 12.75 -20.43 8.07
N ASN A 63 12.91 -21.72 8.42
CA ASN A 63 12.07 -22.42 9.40
C ASN A 63 10.57 -22.30 9.11
N ALA A 64 10.18 -22.43 7.85
CA ALA A 64 8.79 -22.37 7.40
C ALA A 64 7.92 -23.34 8.20
N LYS A 65 7.00 -22.82 9.01
CA LYS A 65 6.12 -23.62 9.86
C LYS A 65 4.69 -23.12 9.79
N ALA A 66 3.75 -24.05 9.68
CA ALA A 66 2.34 -23.73 9.75
C ALA A 66 1.90 -23.40 11.19
N SER A 67 1.09 -22.36 11.35
CA SER A 67 0.63 -21.87 12.66
C SER A 67 -0.84 -21.45 12.65
N GLY A 68 -1.40 -21.17 13.83
CA GLY A 68 -2.77 -20.62 13.98
C GLY A 68 -3.83 -21.56 14.58
N TYR A 69 -3.47 -22.78 15.01
CA TYR A 69 -4.41 -23.69 15.66
C TYR A 69 -5.09 -23.04 16.88
N PRO A 70 -6.42 -23.21 17.10
CA PRO A 70 -7.34 -23.98 16.28
C PRO A 70 -8.08 -23.19 15.20
N LEU A 71 -8.11 -21.85 15.24
CA LEU A 71 -9.07 -21.04 14.46
C LEU A 71 -8.49 -20.40 13.18
N ARG A 72 -7.17 -20.52 12.98
CA ARG A 72 -6.45 -19.90 11.86
C ARG A 72 -5.51 -20.91 11.24
N VAL A 73 -5.15 -20.66 9.99
CA VAL A 73 -4.10 -21.39 9.28
C VAL A 73 -3.18 -20.36 8.66
N GLY A 74 -1.91 -20.45 8.96
CA GLY A 74 -0.91 -19.45 8.65
C GLY A 74 0.46 -20.06 8.42
N LEU A 75 1.40 -19.24 7.95
CA LEU A 75 2.80 -19.61 7.78
C LEU A 75 3.67 -18.60 8.52
N ASP A 76 4.54 -19.11 9.38
CA ASP A 76 5.59 -18.36 10.07
C ASP A 76 6.97 -18.74 9.52
N CYS A 77 7.80 -17.74 9.26
CA CYS A 77 9.21 -17.86 8.90
C CYS A 77 10.03 -17.03 9.88
N SER A 78 11.22 -17.49 10.29
CA SER A 78 12.14 -16.72 11.14
C SER A 78 12.81 -15.57 10.38
N ASN A 79 13.00 -15.74 9.07
CA ASN A 79 13.70 -14.83 8.17
C ASN A 79 13.14 -15.04 6.76
N VAL A 80 13.03 -13.96 5.98
CA VAL A 80 12.61 -14.02 4.59
C VAL A 80 13.60 -13.32 3.68
N GLY A 81 13.83 -13.93 2.51
CA GLY A 81 14.78 -13.43 1.52
C GLY A 81 14.21 -13.51 0.12
N TRP A 82 14.59 -12.55 -0.72
CA TRP A 82 14.28 -12.51 -2.13
C TRP A 82 15.49 -12.00 -2.90
N VAL A 83 16.11 -12.88 -3.69
CA VAL A 83 17.28 -12.55 -4.51
C VAL A 83 16.99 -12.84 -5.98
N ASP A 84 16.85 -11.79 -6.77
CA ASP A 84 16.74 -11.87 -8.23
C ASP A 84 18.13 -11.62 -8.84
N ARG A 85 18.81 -12.69 -9.26
CA ARG A 85 20.16 -12.61 -9.85
C ARG A 85 20.17 -11.93 -11.21
N ALA A 86 19.07 -12.00 -11.97
CA ALA A 86 19.00 -11.38 -13.29
C ALA A 86 18.91 -9.85 -13.19
N LYS A 87 18.24 -9.35 -12.15
CA LYS A 87 18.09 -7.91 -11.91
C LYS A 87 19.07 -7.35 -10.88
N ASN A 88 19.92 -8.19 -10.28
CA ASN A 88 20.82 -7.82 -9.18
C ASN A 88 20.08 -7.15 -8.01
N ILE A 89 18.89 -7.68 -7.67
CA ILE A 89 18.06 -7.20 -6.57
C ILE A 89 18.13 -8.22 -5.43
N SER A 90 18.45 -7.77 -4.22
CA SER A 90 18.43 -8.58 -3.00
C SER A 90 17.65 -7.87 -1.91
N ILE A 91 16.67 -8.57 -1.33
CA ILE A 91 15.87 -8.06 -0.21
C ILE A 91 15.84 -9.15 0.85
N THR A 92 16.29 -8.86 2.06
CA THR A 92 16.22 -9.78 3.21
C THR A 92 15.60 -9.06 4.40
N ALA A 93 14.64 -9.66 5.07
CA ALA A 93 13.93 -9.08 6.21
C ALA A 93 13.73 -10.12 7.33
N GLY A 94 13.37 -9.66 8.53
CA GLY A 94 13.18 -10.52 9.69
C GLY A 94 11.99 -11.48 9.61
N ALA A 95 11.42 -11.80 10.77
CA ALA A 95 10.36 -12.79 10.84
C ALA A 95 9.14 -12.39 10.00
N PHE A 96 8.62 -13.35 9.24
CA PHE A 96 7.40 -13.20 8.47
C PHE A 96 6.31 -14.05 9.12
N ARG A 97 5.15 -13.47 9.33
CA ARG A 97 3.97 -14.18 9.83
C ARG A 97 2.81 -13.92 8.90
N SER A 98 2.08 -14.96 8.53
CA SER A 98 0.86 -14.85 7.75
C SER A 98 -0.24 -15.71 8.35
N ALA A 99 -1.50 -15.30 8.21
CA ALA A 99 -2.64 -16.04 8.71
C ALA A 99 -3.90 -15.77 7.88
N ALA A 100 -4.66 -16.83 7.64
CA ALA A 100 -6.04 -16.78 7.18
C ALA A 100 -6.96 -17.37 8.25
N GLN A 101 -8.16 -16.83 8.39
CA GLN A 101 -9.15 -17.34 9.33
C GLN A 101 -9.88 -18.53 8.69
N ILE A 102 -10.18 -19.58 9.46
CA ILE A 102 -10.87 -20.77 8.91
C ILE A 102 -12.27 -20.43 8.38
N TYR A 103 -12.93 -19.43 8.98
CA TYR A 103 -14.25 -18.95 8.55
C TYR A 103 -14.20 -17.81 7.50
N ASP A 104 -13.04 -17.23 7.22
CA ASP A 104 -12.82 -16.28 6.11
C ASP A 104 -11.46 -16.58 5.43
N PRO A 105 -11.32 -17.74 4.74
CA PRO A 105 -10.04 -18.19 4.18
C PRO A 105 -9.56 -17.32 3.01
N LEU A 106 -10.44 -16.48 2.46
CA LEU A 106 -10.09 -15.55 1.38
C LEU A 106 -9.42 -14.29 1.90
N LYS A 107 -9.47 -14.01 3.20
CA LYS A 107 -8.75 -12.88 3.81
C LYS A 107 -7.46 -13.37 4.44
N ILE A 108 -6.34 -13.00 3.81
CA ILE A 108 -4.99 -13.30 4.29
C ILE A 108 -4.41 -12.02 4.86
N VAL A 109 -3.97 -12.06 6.12
CA VAL A 109 -3.20 -11.00 6.74
C VAL A 109 -1.77 -11.49 6.95
N SER A 110 -0.79 -10.63 6.72
CA SER A 110 0.60 -10.93 7.01
C SER A 110 1.29 -9.73 7.63
N SER A 111 2.37 -10.00 8.36
CA SER A 111 3.24 -8.99 8.95
C SER A 111 4.69 -9.40 8.77
N VAL A 112 5.56 -8.42 8.58
CA VAL A 112 7.00 -8.63 8.45
C VAL A 112 7.70 -7.81 9.52
N GLU A 113 8.65 -8.42 10.23
CA GLU A 113 9.50 -7.73 11.20
C GLU A 113 10.74 -7.15 10.51
N GLY A 114 11.09 -5.92 10.86
CA GLY A 114 12.30 -5.26 10.36
C GLY A 114 13.53 -5.60 11.21
N PRO A 115 14.73 -5.16 10.79
CA PRO A 115 15.01 -4.41 9.57
C PRO A 115 14.95 -5.27 8.30
N ALA A 116 14.72 -4.64 7.16
CA ALA A 116 15.08 -5.19 5.85
C ALA A 116 16.38 -4.58 5.32
N ALA A 117 17.26 -5.46 4.87
CA ALA A 117 18.40 -5.12 4.03
C ALA A 117 17.97 -5.19 2.56
N VAL A 118 18.07 -4.06 1.84
CA VAL A 118 17.71 -3.91 0.43
C VAL A 118 18.95 -3.50 -0.37
N ASP A 119 19.27 -4.26 -1.40
CA ASP A 119 20.35 -3.97 -2.35
C ASP A 119 19.77 -3.99 -3.76
N VAL A 120 19.82 -2.85 -4.45
CA VAL A 120 19.27 -2.67 -5.80
C VAL A 120 20.24 -1.90 -6.69
N PRO A 121 20.30 -2.15 -7.99
CA PRO A 121 21.19 -1.42 -8.88
C PRO A 121 20.82 0.06 -8.94
N GLY A 122 21.83 0.93 -8.87
CA GLY A 122 21.63 2.38 -8.95
C GLY A 122 21.27 3.05 -7.62
N ALA A 123 21.19 2.32 -6.51
CA ALA A 123 21.08 2.87 -5.16
C ALA A 123 22.20 2.32 -4.25
N PRO A 124 22.63 3.06 -3.22
CA PRO A 124 23.48 2.50 -2.17
C PRO A 124 22.74 1.37 -1.42
N PRO A 125 23.47 0.47 -0.75
CA PRO A 125 22.83 -0.57 0.06
C PRO A 125 22.01 0.07 1.19
N LEU A 126 20.75 -0.32 1.34
CA LEU A 126 19.81 0.32 2.27
C LEU A 126 19.44 -0.62 3.42
N ASP A 127 19.30 -0.05 4.61
CA ASP A 127 18.64 -0.67 5.77
C ASP A 127 17.33 0.06 6.04
N VAL A 128 16.22 -0.64 5.83
CA VAL A 128 14.87 -0.14 6.06
C VAL A 128 14.36 -0.70 7.38
N LYS A 129 14.13 0.15 8.37
CA LYS A 129 13.56 -0.19 9.68
C LYS A 129 12.12 0.28 9.74
N TRP A 130 11.27 -0.45 10.45
CA TRP A 130 9.90 -0.07 10.75
C TRP A 130 9.49 -0.70 12.08
N GLU A 131 8.45 -0.14 12.71
CA GLU A 131 7.87 -0.72 13.94
C GLU A 131 6.79 -1.74 13.60
N HIS A 132 5.89 -1.38 12.68
CA HIS A 132 4.86 -2.29 12.17
C HIS A 132 4.84 -2.22 10.65
N LEU A 133 4.81 -3.39 10.02
CA LEU A 133 4.54 -3.54 8.60
C LEU A 133 3.57 -4.71 8.42
N ALA A 134 2.36 -4.38 8.00
CA ALA A 134 1.30 -5.35 7.80
C ALA A 134 0.76 -5.25 6.37
N THR A 135 0.37 -6.40 5.83
CA THR A 135 -0.35 -6.46 4.56
C THR A 135 -1.62 -7.28 4.73
N SER A 136 -2.65 -6.94 3.98
CA SER A 136 -3.92 -7.66 3.96
C SER A 136 -4.37 -7.85 2.53
N VAL A 137 -4.67 -9.08 2.16
CA VAL A 137 -5.15 -9.45 0.82
C VAL A 137 -6.50 -10.14 0.95
N ARG A 138 -7.47 -9.68 0.17
CA ARG A 138 -8.75 -10.37 -0.02
C ARG A 138 -8.78 -11.01 -1.39
N LEU A 139 -8.65 -12.33 -1.42
CA LEU A 139 -8.64 -13.12 -2.65
C LEU A 139 -10.02 -13.14 -3.29
N ASP A 140 -10.04 -13.02 -4.61
CA ASP A 140 -11.20 -13.24 -5.46
C ASP A 140 -10.72 -13.78 -6.82
N LYS A 141 -11.62 -14.28 -7.66
CA LYS A 141 -11.27 -14.74 -9.01
C LYS A 141 -11.67 -13.67 -10.04
N PRO A 142 -10.84 -13.38 -11.03
CA PRO A 142 -9.50 -13.92 -11.33
C PRO A 142 -8.35 -13.23 -10.55
N LEU A 143 -8.61 -12.13 -9.85
CA LEU A 143 -7.62 -11.32 -9.15
C LEU A 143 -8.14 -10.94 -7.75
N PRO A 144 -7.23 -10.64 -6.80
CA PRO A 144 -7.63 -10.21 -5.46
C PRO A 144 -8.52 -8.97 -5.51
N LYS A 145 -9.64 -9.01 -4.78
CA LYS A 145 -10.59 -7.90 -4.66
C LYS A 145 -9.99 -6.68 -3.96
N GLN A 146 -9.12 -6.93 -2.99
CA GLN A 146 -8.49 -5.88 -2.18
C GLN A 146 -7.07 -6.29 -1.77
N LEU A 147 -6.16 -5.33 -1.81
CA LEU A 147 -4.80 -5.40 -1.25
C LEU A 147 -4.57 -4.14 -0.42
N SER A 148 -4.14 -4.28 0.83
CA SER A 148 -3.73 -3.17 1.69
C SER A 148 -2.33 -3.44 2.22
N ILE A 149 -1.51 -2.40 2.29
CA ILE A 149 -0.18 -2.39 2.89
C ILE A 149 -0.16 -1.20 3.86
N GLU A 150 0.18 -1.45 5.11
CA GLU A 150 0.23 -0.46 6.18
C GLU A 150 1.56 -0.56 6.90
N GLY A 151 2.21 0.58 7.11
CA GLY A 151 3.51 0.68 7.76
C GLY A 151 3.56 1.84 8.76
N SER A 152 4.27 1.65 9.87
CA SER A 152 4.50 2.70 10.88
C SER A 152 5.97 2.85 11.24
N ASN A 153 6.36 4.09 11.53
CA ASN A 153 7.70 4.49 11.94
C ASN A 153 8.80 3.92 11.01
N VAL A 154 8.61 4.12 9.70
CA VAL A 154 9.54 3.65 8.68
C VAL A 154 10.73 4.59 8.61
N MET A 155 11.94 4.03 8.59
CA MET A 155 13.20 4.74 8.51
C MET A 155 14.13 4.05 7.53
N VAL A 156 14.62 4.79 6.54
CA VAL A 156 15.54 4.31 5.51
C VAL A 156 16.92 4.88 5.79
N ASN A 157 17.91 4.00 5.99
CA ASN A 157 19.31 4.37 6.19
C ASN A 157 20.19 3.73 5.14
N GLU A 158 21.36 4.31 4.91
CA GLU A 158 22.44 3.64 4.18
C GLU A 158 23.12 2.60 5.07
N ARG A 159 23.24 1.36 4.57
CA ARG A 159 23.92 0.27 5.27
C ARG A 159 25.43 0.52 5.27
N GLY A 160 26.04 0.52 6.45
CA GLY A 160 27.50 0.64 6.61
C GLY A 160 28.02 2.05 6.86
N ASN A 161 27.15 3.08 6.85
CA ASN A 161 27.53 4.43 7.25
C ASN A 161 27.49 4.58 8.78
N ALA A 162 28.62 4.36 9.45
CA ALA A 162 28.73 4.40 10.91
C ALA A 162 28.96 5.81 11.50
N SER A 163 29.29 6.80 10.66
CA SER A 163 29.59 8.16 11.10
C SER A 163 28.38 9.07 10.91
N ASN A 164 27.56 9.16 11.96
CA ASN A 164 26.37 10.02 12.07
C ASN A 164 25.28 9.71 11.01
N PRO A 165 24.56 8.58 11.15
CA PRO A 165 23.58 8.15 10.16
C PRO A 165 22.42 9.14 10.10
N VAL A 166 22.42 10.00 9.09
CA VAL A 166 21.25 10.80 8.73
C VAL A 166 20.37 9.88 7.87
N PRO A 167 19.14 9.58 8.28
CA PRO A 167 18.26 8.74 7.48
C PRO A 167 17.92 9.43 6.16
N PHE A 168 17.93 8.69 5.06
CA PHE A 168 17.51 9.19 3.76
C PHE A 168 16.04 9.56 3.74
N ALA A 169 15.22 8.80 4.46
CA ALA A 169 13.81 9.08 4.62
C ALA A 169 13.29 8.55 5.96
N VAL A 170 12.38 9.29 6.57
CA VAL A 170 11.57 8.86 7.71
C VAL A 170 10.10 9.13 7.43
N MET A 171 9.22 8.23 7.88
CA MET A 171 7.78 8.35 7.71
C MET A 171 7.07 7.76 8.92
N GLN A 172 6.15 8.51 9.53
CA GLN A 172 5.45 8.05 10.74
C GLN A 172 4.39 7.00 10.42
N THR A 173 3.56 7.24 9.42
CA THR A 173 2.53 6.29 8.98
C THR A 173 2.46 6.29 7.47
N GLY A 174 2.30 5.11 6.86
CA GLY A 174 2.05 4.96 5.43
C GLY A 174 1.01 3.88 5.20
N LYS A 175 0.11 4.12 4.26
CA LYS A 175 -0.93 3.18 3.88
C LYS A 175 -1.15 3.20 2.37
N LEU A 176 -1.25 2.03 1.77
CA LEU A 176 -1.51 1.84 0.35
C LEU A 176 -2.60 0.77 0.19
N GLU A 177 -3.71 1.14 -0.44
CA GLU A 177 -4.84 0.26 -0.72
C GLU A 177 -5.11 0.20 -2.23
N PHE A 178 -5.34 -1.02 -2.71
CA PHE A 178 -5.83 -1.31 -4.04
C PHE A 178 -7.16 -2.02 -3.91
N ASN A 179 -8.19 -1.50 -4.56
CA ASN A 179 -9.50 -2.14 -4.63
C ASN A 179 -9.84 -2.37 -6.09
N THR A 180 -10.19 -3.61 -6.44
CA THR A 180 -10.55 -3.96 -7.81
C THR A 180 -12.06 -4.15 -7.91
N ALA A 181 -12.69 -3.47 -8.87
CA ALA A 181 -14.10 -3.62 -9.19
C ALA A 181 -14.25 -3.58 -10.71
N GLN A 182 -14.22 -4.75 -11.37
CA GLN A 182 -14.15 -4.82 -12.84
C GLN A 182 -15.20 -3.92 -13.55
N PRO A 183 -14.80 -3.11 -14.54
CA PRO A 183 -13.44 -2.97 -15.13
C PRO A 183 -12.51 -2.00 -14.39
N GLN A 184 -13.01 -1.33 -13.35
CA GLN A 184 -12.35 -0.27 -12.61
C GLN A 184 -11.35 -0.79 -11.58
N MET A 185 -10.40 0.08 -11.23
CA MET A 185 -9.46 -0.13 -10.14
C MET A 185 -9.29 1.18 -9.38
N ASP A 186 -9.41 1.10 -8.06
CA ASP A 186 -9.19 2.24 -7.17
C ASP A 186 -7.87 2.03 -6.43
N ILE A 187 -7.08 3.09 -6.35
CA ILE A 187 -5.77 3.13 -5.71
C ILE A 187 -5.80 4.27 -4.71
N ALA A 188 -5.65 3.95 -3.43
CA ALA A 188 -5.56 4.92 -2.36
C ALA A 188 -4.19 4.83 -1.69
N LEU A 189 -3.47 5.95 -1.61
CA LEU A 189 -2.19 6.09 -0.90
C LEU A 189 -2.37 7.18 0.16
N SER A 190 -1.84 6.97 1.36
CA SER A 190 -1.65 8.04 2.34
C SER A 190 -0.35 7.88 3.08
N PHE A 191 0.25 8.99 3.48
CA PHE A 191 1.44 9.04 4.31
C PHE A 191 1.42 10.26 5.22
N ASP A 192 2.02 10.12 6.39
CA ASP A 192 2.10 11.17 7.40
C ASP A 192 3.54 11.33 7.87
N LYS A 193 3.94 12.61 8.02
CA LYS A 193 5.28 13.03 8.46
C LYS A 193 6.42 12.41 7.67
N LEU A 194 6.30 12.41 6.35
CA LEU A 194 7.38 12.02 5.46
C LEU A 194 8.44 13.13 5.44
N LYS A 195 9.64 12.83 5.91
CA LYS A 195 10.80 13.70 5.78
C LYS A 195 11.89 12.98 5.00
N ILE A 196 12.41 13.65 3.99
CA ILE A 196 13.47 13.14 3.11
C ILE A 196 14.72 13.97 3.36
N ALA A 197 15.90 13.35 3.34
CA ALA A 197 17.15 14.07 3.48
C ALA A 197 17.38 15.07 2.33
N ASP A 198 17.92 16.24 2.66
CA ASP A 198 18.02 17.40 1.77
C ASP A 198 18.82 17.13 0.47
N ASN A 199 19.70 16.13 0.48
CA ASN A 199 20.57 15.78 -0.64
C ASN A 199 20.00 14.67 -1.55
N ILE A 200 18.74 14.27 -1.36
CA ILE A 200 18.14 13.15 -2.11
C ILE A 200 17.23 13.65 -3.23
N VAL A 201 16.47 14.71 -3.00
CA VAL A 201 15.51 15.24 -3.97
C VAL A 201 15.91 16.65 -4.36
N LEU A 202 16.33 16.81 -5.62
CA LEU A 202 16.74 18.10 -6.21
C LEU A 202 17.90 18.80 -5.49
N ASP A 203 18.60 18.12 -4.57
CA ASP A 203 19.59 18.71 -3.66
C ASP A 203 19.03 19.93 -2.89
N ARG A 204 17.74 19.87 -2.52
CA ARG A 204 17.04 20.93 -1.79
C ARG A 204 16.49 20.43 -0.45
N PRO A 205 16.45 21.30 0.58
CA PRO A 205 15.83 20.97 1.85
C PRO A 205 14.33 20.76 1.65
N LEU A 206 13.85 19.54 1.89
CA LEU A 206 12.44 19.23 1.81
C LEU A 206 11.81 19.31 3.21
N PRO A 207 10.71 20.05 3.39
CA PRO A 207 9.98 20.06 4.63
C PRO A 207 9.36 18.68 4.90
N GLU A 208 8.84 18.50 6.10
CA GLU A 208 7.97 17.37 6.41
C GLU A 208 6.68 17.45 5.56
N LEU A 209 6.30 16.31 4.99
CA LEU A 209 5.18 16.17 4.06
C LEU A 209 4.14 15.18 4.61
N THR A 210 2.88 15.56 4.51
CA THR A 210 1.73 14.67 4.70
C THR A 210 0.90 14.70 3.43
N GLY A 211 0.50 13.53 2.93
CA GLY A 211 -0.19 13.45 1.65
C GLY A 211 -1.16 12.30 1.57
N ALA A 212 -2.14 12.45 0.68
CA ALA A 212 -3.08 11.40 0.33
C ALA A 212 -3.43 11.47 -1.16
N ALA A 213 -3.60 10.33 -1.80
CA ALA A 213 -4.02 10.22 -3.18
C ALA A 213 -5.07 9.12 -3.31
N ASP A 214 -6.26 9.44 -3.84
CA ASP A 214 -7.32 8.52 -4.26
C ASP A 214 -7.51 8.67 -5.77
N VAL A 215 -7.13 7.63 -6.49
CA VAL A 215 -7.14 7.57 -7.95
C VAL A 215 -8.01 6.39 -8.39
N GLN A 216 -8.99 6.69 -9.24
CA GLN A 216 -9.77 5.67 -9.93
C GLN A 216 -9.31 5.54 -11.38
N LEU A 217 -9.05 4.32 -11.83
CA LEU A 217 -8.74 3.98 -13.21
C LEU A 217 -9.94 3.29 -13.84
N ALA A 218 -10.37 3.78 -15.00
CA ALA A 218 -11.57 3.27 -15.69
C ALA A 218 -11.40 1.83 -16.18
N ASN A 219 -10.19 1.47 -16.63
CA ASN A 219 -9.86 0.13 -17.12
C ASN A 219 -8.57 -0.41 -16.45
N GLY A 220 -8.43 -0.17 -15.14
CA GLY A 220 -7.23 -0.55 -14.40
C GLY A 220 -6.96 -2.06 -14.42
N PHE A 221 -7.99 -2.89 -14.62
CA PHE A 221 -7.83 -4.34 -14.75
C PHE A 221 -6.93 -4.74 -15.95
N ALA A 222 -7.01 -4.00 -17.07
CA ALA A 222 -6.18 -4.25 -18.25
C ALA A 222 -4.68 -4.00 -18.00
N LEU A 223 -4.34 -3.20 -16.99
CA LEU A 223 -2.95 -2.88 -16.64
C LEU A 223 -2.20 -4.05 -16.04
N LEU A 224 -2.92 -4.99 -15.43
CA LEU A 224 -2.30 -6.16 -14.79
C LEU A 224 -1.79 -7.17 -15.81
N ALA A 225 -2.36 -7.19 -17.02
CA ALA A 225 -1.92 -8.03 -18.13
C ALA A 225 -0.69 -7.47 -18.86
N LYS A 226 -0.39 -6.18 -18.68
CA LYS A 226 0.78 -5.55 -19.29
C LYS A 226 2.07 -6.05 -18.61
N PRO A 227 3.16 -6.31 -19.35
CA PRO A 227 4.43 -6.71 -18.76
C PRO A 227 5.16 -5.54 -18.08
N GLU A 228 4.88 -4.30 -18.50
CA GLU A 228 5.50 -3.11 -17.96
C GLU A 228 5.10 -2.89 -16.48
N ARG A 229 6.05 -2.37 -15.71
CA ARG A 229 5.88 -2.08 -14.28
C ARG A 229 6.29 -0.63 -13.93
N ASP A 230 6.46 0.20 -14.94
CA ASP A 230 6.72 1.63 -14.81
C ASP A 230 5.45 2.45 -15.11
N LEU A 231 5.57 3.78 -15.13
CA LEU A 231 4.44 4.68 -15.40
C LEU A 231 3.93 4.58 -16.84
N SER A 232 4.69 4.00 -17.78
CA SER A 232 4.26 3.83 -19.17
C SER A 232 3.08 2.87 -19.30
N VAL A 233 2.85 2.02 -18.29
CA VAL A 233 1.68 1.14 -18.20
C VAL A 233 0.38 1.92 -18.33
N LEU A 234 0.36 3.18 -17.87
CA LEU A 234 -0.80 4.07 -17.91
C LEU A 234 -1.13 4.63 -19.31
N ARG A 235 -0.27 4.42 -20.32
CA ARG A 235 -0.57 4.84 -21.70
C ARG A 235 -1.84 4.18 -22.23
N GLY A 236 -2.70 5.00 -22.84
CA GLY A 236 -4.03 4.62 -23.32
C GLY A 236 -5.09 4.51 -22.23
N GLN A 237 -4.81 4.94 -20.99
CA GLN A 237 -5.76 4.87 -19.87
C GLN A 237 -6.48 6.18 -19.61
N THR A 238 -7.65 6.04 -18.99
CA THR A 238 -8.44 7.13 -18.45
C THR A 238 -8.75 6.86 -16.99
N GLY A 239 -8.97 7.93 -16.23
CA GLY A 239 -9.27 7.82 -14.81
C GLY A 239 -9.73 9.13 -14.21
N THR A 240 -9.96 9.11 -12.91
CA THR A 240 -10.34 10.27 -12.11
C THR A 240 -9.44 10.36 -10.90
N LEU A 241 -8.79 11.51 -10.72
CA LEU A 241 -8.18 11.90 -9.46
C LEU A 241 -9.33 12.36 -8.55
N ARG A 242 -9.77 11.50 -7.63
CA ARG A 242 -10.86 11.88 -6.70
C ARG A 242 -10.33 12.92 -5.71
N LYS A 243 -9.15 12.66 -5.18
CA LYS A 243 -8.45 13.57 -4.27
C LYS A 243 -6.95 13.27 -4.30
N VAL A 244 -6.13 14.25 -4.62
CA VAL A 244 -4.67 14.17 -4.44
C VAL A 244 -4.27 15.40 -3.65
N GLU A 245 -3.81 15.23 -2.42
CA GLU A 245 -3.41 16.32 -1.55
C GLU A 245 -2.00 16.12 -1.02
N LEU A 246 -1.28 17.23 -0.92
CA LEU A 246 0.02 17.32 -0.28
C LEU A 246 -0.01 18.53 0.66
N SER A 247 0.41 18.31 1.89
CA SER A 247 0.37 19.29 2.97
C SER A 247 1.71 19.34 3.69
N PHE A 248 2.03 20.50 4.23
CA PHE A 248 3.21 20.76 5.03
C PHE A 248 2.85 20.77 6.53
N GLU A 249 3.87 20.78 7.39
CA GLU A 249 3.74 20.77 8.85
C GLU A 249 2.85 21.91 9.39
N ASP A 250 2.88 23.09 8.75
CA ASP A 250 2.08 24.26 9.13
C ASP A 250 0.60 24.18 8.70
N GLY A 251 0.20 23.04 8.12
CA GLY A 251 -1.14 22.80 7.60
C GLY A 251 -1.41 23.45 6.25
N SER A 252 -0.49 24.22 5.66
CA SER A 252 -0.62 24.69 4.28
C SER A 252 -0.46 23.53 3.29
N GLY A 253 -1.00 23.66 2.08
CA GLY A 253 -0.96 22.56 1.12
C GLY A 253 -1.70 22.80 -0.19
N ILE A 254 -1.61 21.82 -1.08
CA ILE A 254 -2.22 21.81 -2.41
C ILE A 254 -3.06 20.55 -2.54
N ALA A 255 -4.27 20.70 -3.08
CA ALA A 255 -5.16 19.60 -3.43
C ALA A 255 -5.52 19.66 -4.92
N ILE A 256 -5.59 18.50 -5.57
CA ILE A 256 -5.89 18.34 -6.99
C ILE A 256 -6.98 17.28 -7.13
N SER A 257 -7.97 17.56 -7.96
CA SER A 257 -9.01 16.59 -8.35
C SER A 257 -9.44 16.80 -9.79
N GLY A 258 -9.96 15.77 -10.44
CA GLY A 258 -10.49 15.86 -11.80
C GLY A 258 -10.22 14.63 -12.66
N PRO A 259 -10.95 14.49 -13.77
CA PRO A 259 -10.70 13.44 -14.75
C PRO A 259 -9.38 13.66 -15.49
N PHE A 260 -8.72 12.56 -15.82
CA PHE A 260 -7.53 12.55 -16.67
C PHE A 260 -7.60 11.43 -17.71
N SER A 261 -6.80 11.60 -18.75
CA SER A 261 -6.58 10.66 -19.83
C SER A 261 -5.10 10.71 -20.22
N VAL A 262 -4.54 9.57 -20.58
CA VAL A 262 -3.16 9.43 -21.03
C VAL A 262 -3.22 8.88 -22.44
N ALA A 263 -2.73 9.65 -23.41
CA ALA A 263 -2.61 9.22 -24.79
C ALA A 263 -1.55 8.11 -24.93
N ASP A 264 -1.56 7.41 -26.06
CA ASP A 264 -0.60 6.33 -26.34
C ASP A 264 0.85 6.84 -26.43
N ASP A 265 1.04 8.13 -26.73
CA ASP A 265 2.34 8.81 -26.73
C ASP A 265 2.77 9.31 -25.34
N GLY A 266 2.03 8.95 -24.27
CA GLY A 266 2.32 9.33 -22.89
C GLY A 266 1.86 10.73 -22.50
N ARG A 267 1.18 11.48 -23.38
CA ARG A 267 0.69 12.82 -23.07
C ARG A 267 -0.59 12.79 -22.25
N ILE A 268 -0.59 13.56 -21.17
CA ILE A 268 -1.75 13.68 -20.27
C ILE A 268 -2.70 14.77 -20.77
N SER A 269 -4.01 14.51 -20.72
CA SER A 269 -5.08 15.51 -20.91
C SER A 269 -6.14 15.35 -19.82
N GLY A 270 -6.74 16.45 -19.37
CA GLY A 270 -7.74 16.44 -18.31
C GLY A 270 -8.13 17.83 -17.84
N ASP A 271 -9.21 17.91 -17.08
CA ASP A 271 -9.68 19.13 -16.44
C ASP A 271 -9.52 18.99 -14.93
N PHE A 272 -8.59 19.72 -14.36
CA PHE A 272 -8.23 19.62 -12.95
C PHE A 272 -8.72 20.83 -12.17
N LYS A 273 -9.24 20.59 -10.97
CA LYS A 273 -9.45 21.61 -9.95
C LYS A 273 -8.26 21.55 -9.01
N VAL A 274 -7.51 22.65 -8.94
CA VAL A 274 -6.38 22.81 -8.04
C VAL A 274 -6.77 23.79 -6.95
N THR A 275 -6.76 23.33 -5.71
CA THR A 275 -7.10 24.12 -4.52
C THR A 275 -5.85 24.30 -3.68
N MET A 276 -5.60 25.53 -3.22
CA MET A 276 -4.46 25.87 -2.38
C MET A 276 -4.93 26.28 -0.99
N ARG A 277 -4.55 25.52 0.03
CA ARG A 277 -4.87 25.81 1.43
C ARG A 277 -3.73 26.60 2.05
N ASN A 278 -4.04 27.77 2.61
CA ASN A 278 -3.06 28.74 3.12
C ASN A 278 -1.94 29.05 2.08
N PRO A 279 -2.24 29.83 1.01
CA PRO A 279 -1.27 30.16 -0.03
C PRO A 279 0.02 30.83 0.49
N GLU A 280 -0.05 31.58 1.58
CA GLU A 280 1.11 32.23 2.19
C GLU A 280 2.07 31.20 2.79
N GLY A 281 1.54 30.18 3.49
CA GLY A 281 2.32 29.06 4.00
C GLY A 281 2.98 28.25 2.87
N VAL A 282 2.22 27.93 1.82
CA VAL A 282 2.76 27.25 0.63
C VAL A 282 3.90 28.05 0.01
N ALA A 283 3.76 29.36 -0.12
CA ALA A 283 4.81 30.21 -0.67
C ALA A 283 6.05 30.29 0.21
N LYS A 284 5.90 30.37 1.54
CA LYS A 284 7.02 30.34 2.47
C LYS A 284 7.84 29.06 2.32
N VAL A 285 7.16 27.92 2.22
CA VAL A 285 7.81 26.62 1.97
C VAL A 285 8.52 26.61 0.62
N MET A 286 7.82 27.00 -0.45
CA MET A 286 8.39 27.02 -1.81
C MET A 286 9.58 27.97 -1.95
N GLN A 287 9.58 29.10 -1.24
CA GLN A 287 10.71 30.03 -1.18
C GLN A 287 11.92 29.43 -0.44
N GLY A 288 11.69 28.56 0.54
CA GLY A 288 12.75 27.80 1.20
C GLY A 288 13.41 26.76 0.28
N ILE A 289 12.60 26.12 -0.59
CA ILE A 289 13.07 25.10 -1.55
C ILE A 289 13.73 25.76 -2.78
N PHE A 290 13.09 26.80 -3.33
CA PHE A 290 13.48 27.50 -4.56
C PHE A 290 13.67 29.00 -4.31
N PRO A 291 14.73 29.42 -3.59
CA PRO A 291 14.96 30.81 -3.26
C PRO A 291 15.11 31.69 -4.51
N GLU A 292 15.65 31.15 -5.61
CA GLU A 292 15.79 31.84 -6.89
C GLU A 292 14.44 32.26 -7.52
N ALA A 293 13.34 31.56 -7.19
CA ALA A 293 12.01 31.83 -7.72
C ALA A 293 11.18 32.75 -6.81
N GLY A 294 11.76 33.30 -5.75
CA GLY A 294 11.02 33.98 -4.67
C GLY A 294 10.10 35.12 -5.14
N ASN A 295 10.56 35.95 -6.09
CA ASN A 295 9.76 37.03 -6.66
C ASN A 295 8.55 36.48 -7.44
N THR A 296 8.77 35.46 -8.27
CA THR A 296 7.71 34.79 -9.04
C THR A 296 6.68 34.15 -8.11
N ILE A 297 7.14 33.47 -7.06
CA ILE A 297 6.26 32.86 -6.05
C ILE A 297 5.38 33.92 -5.38
N SER A 298 5.96 35.07 -5.00
CA SER A 298 5.20 36.18 -4.39
C SER A 298 4.12 36.72 -5.32
N THR A 299 4.44 36.93 -6.60
CA THR A 299 3.46 37.36 -7.61
C THR A 299 2.32 36.36 -7.78
N VAL A 300 2.62 35.05 -7.78
CA VAL A 300 1.59 34.01 -7.86
C VAL A 300 0.66 34.07 -6.65
N VAL A 301 1.19 34.22 -5.43
CA VAL A 301 0.37 34.33 -4.21
C VAL A 301 -0.53 35.56 -4.24
N GLN A 302 -0.02 36.71 -4.68
CA GLN A 302 -0.83 37.91 -4.83
C GLN A 302 -1.96 37.69 -5.86
N ALA A 303 -1.67 37.02 -6.97
CA ALA A 303 -2.69 36.66 -7.96
C ALA A 303 -3.74 35.70 -7.38
N MET A 304 -3.36 34.79 -6.48
CA MET A 304 -4.29 33.86 -5.82
C MET A 304 -5.35 34.55 -4.95
N ALA A 305 -5.10 35.79 -4.50
CA ALA A 305 -6.10 36.57 -3.75
C ALA A 305 -7.35 36.91 -4.59
N PHE A 306 -7.22 36.93 -5.92
CA PHE A 306 -8.30 37.24 -6.87
C PHE A 306 -8.99 36.00 -7.44
N VAL A 307 -8.52 34.80 -7.10
CA VAL A 307 -9.08 33.54 -7.60
C VAL A 307 -10.33 33.17 -6.80
N PRO A 308 -11.37 32.58 -7.43
CA PRO A 308 -12.53 32.08 -6.73
C PRO A 308 -12.16 31.14 -5.58
N LYS A 309 -12.85 31.28 -4.45
CA LYS A 309 -12.65 30.44 -3.28
C LYS A 309 -13.68 29.30 -3.28
N ASP A 310 -13.28 28.14 -2.78
CA ASP A 310 -14.21 27.05 -2.52
C ASP A 310 -15.05 27.30 -1.25
N ALA A 311 -15.88 26.32 -0.88
CA ALA A 311 -16.71 26.40 0.33
C ALA A 311 -15.90 26.53 1.63
N SER A 312 -14.62 26.13 1.64
CA SER A 312 -13.71 26.27 2.77
C SER A 312 -12.97 27.61 2.81
N GLY A 313 -13.18 28.47 1.80
CA GLY A 313 -12.46 29.73 1.65
C GLY A 313 -11.08 29.58 0.98
N ALA A 314 -10.73 28.40 0.50
CA ALA A 314 -9.45 28.12 -0.16
C ALA A 314 -9.50 28.49 -1.65
N PRO A 315 -8.55 29.30 -2.16
CA PRO A 315 -8.49 29.63 -3.59
C PRO A 315 -8.40 28.38 -4.46
N THR A 316 -9.27 28.31 -5.47
CA THR A 316 -9.40 27.15 -6.36
C THR A 316 -9.38 27.57 -7.83
N LEU A 317 -8.47 26.97 -8.59
CA LEU A 317 -8.23 27.29 -9.99
C LEU A 317 -8.56 26.09 -10.89
N PRO A 318 -9.40 26.26 -11.92
CA PRO A 318 -9.54 25.27 -12.97
C PRO A 318 -8.32 25.30 -13.90
N ILE A 319 -7.63 24.17 -14.03
CA ILE A 319 -6.52 23.97 -14.94
C ILE A 319 -6.94 22.92 -15.98
N THR A 320 -6.98 23.34 -17.24
CA THR A 320 -7.21 22.42 -18.37
C THR A 320 -5.87 22.01 -18.95
N VAL A 321 -5.68 20.71 -19.14
CA VAL A 321 -4.51 20.13 -19.78
C VAL A 321 -4.93 19.46 -21.08
N LYS A 322 -4.31 19.86 -22.19
CA LYS A 322 -4.54 19.27 -23.52
C LYS A 322 -3.21 18.83 -24.13
N ASN A 323 -3.04 17.53 -24.34
CA ASN A 323 -1.83 16.91 -24.89
C ASN A 323 -0.56 17.40 -24.19
N GLY A 324 -0.61 17.41 -22.85
CA GLY A 324 0.46 17.88 -21.98
C GLY A 324 0.59 19.40 -21.87
N LYS A 325 -0.15 20.23 -22.62
CA LYS A 325 -0.14 21.70 -22.44
C LYS A 325 -1.11 22.10 -21.35
N MET A 326 -0.63 22.81 -20.33
CA MET A 326 -1.45 23.29 -19.22
C MET A 326 -1.90 24.72 -19.47
N SER A 327 -3.17 25.00 -19.21
CA SER A 327 -3.78 26.33 -19.38
C SER A 327 -4.81 26.63 -18.31
N VAL A 328 -4.93 27.92 -17.99
CA VAL A 328 -5.97 28.49 -17.13
C VAL A 328 -6.75 29.48 -17.99
N GLY A 329 -7.99 29.12 -18.34
CA GLY A 329 -8.73 29.86 -19.37
C GLY A 329 -7.95 29.90 -20.68
N PHE A 330 -7.57 31.10 -21.13
CA PHE A 330 -6.78 31.31 -22.36
C PHE A 330 -5.26 31.42 -22.11
N ILE A 331 -4.81 31.40 -20.85
CA ILE A 331 -3.40 31.63 -20.48
C ILE A 331 -2.69 30.28 -20.35
N GLY A 332 -1.64 30.06 -21.15
CA GLY A 332 -0.78 28.88 -21.02
C GLY A 332 0.17 29.03 -19.84
N ILE A 333 0.19 28.04 -18.94
CA ILE A 333 1.01 28.09 -17.70
C ILE A 333 2.20 27.13 -17.72
N GLY A 334 2.24 26.19 -18.67
CA GLY A 334 3.37 25.27 -18.78
C GLY A 334 3.04 24.00 -19.57
N ARG A 335 3.95 23.02 -19.47
CA ARG A 335 3.76 21.70 -20.09
C ARG A 335 4.13 20.59 -19.10
N LEU A 336 3.32 19.54 -19.08
CA LEU A 336 3.64 18.29 -18.39
C LEU A 336 4.57 17.42 -19.24
N PRO A 337 5.53 16.72 -18.62
CA PRO A 337 6.33 15.71 -19.30
C PRO A 337 5.45 14.54 -19.76
N ALA A 338 5.91 13.81 -20.77
CA ALA A 338 5.28 12.56 -21.19
C ALA A 338 5.73 11.41 -20.28
N LEU A 339 4.83 10.44 -20.04
CA LEU A 339 5.10 9.21 -19.28
C LEU A 339 5.93 8.21 -20.09
#